data_AF-A0A0R2GYQ0-F1
#
_entry.id   AF-A0A0R2GYQ0-F1
#
_cell.length_a   1.000
_cell.length_b   1.000
_cell.length_c   1.000
_cell.angle_alpha   90.00
_cell.angle_beta   90.00
_cell.angle_gamma   90.00
#
_symmetry.space_group_name_H-M   'P 1'
#
loop_
_entity.id
_entity.type
_entity.pdbx_description
1 polymer ?
#
loop_
_entity_poly.entity_id
_entity_poly.type
_entity_poly.pdbx_seq_one_letter_code
_entity_poly.pdbx_strand_id
1 'polypeptide(L)'
;MNALATYLTTQLPAMLQFTERLVNQDSPATEPANIQQAVALVQAKMEALHMTVHQLNTNHPGTILIGELPGTLPGRPVILSGHLDTVFPTGTAAALHHHPELNERPRDF
;
A
#
# COMPACT_ATOMS: atom_id res chain seq x y z
N MET A 1 -27.06 -6.09 -7.14
CA MET A 1 -25.75 -5.67 -6.60
C MET A 1 -25.66 -4.15 -6.73
N ASN A 2 -25.28 -3.42 -5.68
CA ASN A 2 -25.19 -1.95 -5.67
C ASN A 2 -24.03 -1.48 -6.60
N ALA A 3 -24.18 -0.35 -7.29
CA ALA A 3 -23.17 0.26 -8.15
C ALA A 3 -21.75 0.33 -7.54
N LEU A 4 -21.63 0.59 -6.23
CA LEU A 4 -20.37 0.56 -5.49
C LEU A 4 -19.73 -0.83 -5.48
N ALA A 5 -20.51 -1.87 -5.22
CA ALA A 5 -20.02 -3.24 -5.22
C ALA A 5 -19.56 -3.65 -6.63
N THR A 6 -20.32 -3.29 -7.67
CA THR A 6 -19.91 -3.50 -9.06
C THR A 6 -18.59 -2.78 -9.37
N TYR A 7 -18.45 -1.52 -8.98
CA TYR A 7 -17.22 -0.76 -9.16
C TYR A 7 -16.03 -1.42 -8.44
N LEU A 8 -16.18 -1.82 -7.18
CA LEU A 8 -15.11 -2.50 -6.45
C LEU A 8 -14.69 -3.82 -7.12
N THR A 9 -15.64 -4.58 -7.68
CA THR A 9 -15.32 -5.77 -8.45
C THR A 9 -14.49 -5.44 -9.70
N THR A 10 -14.78 -4.35 -10.42
CA THR A 10 -13.95 -3.96 -11.58
C THR A 10 -12.57 -3.44 -11.18
N GLN A 11 -12.42 -2.88 -9.97
CA GLN A 11 -11.13 -2.43 -9.45
C GLN A 11 -10.29 -3.54 -8.82
N LEU A 12 -10.88 -4.70 -8.52
CA LEU A 12 -10.20 -5.80 -7.82
C LEU A 12 -8.86 -6.20 -8.45
N PRO A 13 -8.74 -6.38 -9.79
CA PRO A 13 -7.45 -6.71 -10.40
C PRO A 13 -6.37 -5.66 -10.14
N ALA A 14 -6.73 -4.37 -10.23
CA ALA A 14 -5.80 -3.27 -9.99
C ALA A 14 -5.39 -3.16 -8.51
N MET A 15 -6.31 -3.46 -7.59
CA MET A 15 -6.00 -3.52 -6.15
C MET A 15 -5.05 -4.67 -5.84
N LEU A 16 -5.29 -5.87 -6.39
CA LEU A 16 -4.41 -7.03 -6.21
C LEU A 16 -3.02 -6.78 -6.79
N GLN A 17 -2.92 -6.24 -8.01
CA GLN A 17 -1.63 -5.91 -8.63
C GLN A 17 -0.83 -4.90 -7.80
N PHE A 18 -1.49 -3.90 -7.22
CA PHE A 18 -0.82 -2.94 -6.35
C PHE A 18 -0.36 -3.59 -5.03
N THR A 19 -1.22 -4.40 -4.41
CA THR A 19 -0.87 -5.16 -3.20
C THR A 19 0.30 -6.10 -3.46
N GLU A 20 0.32 -6.81 -4.58
CA GLU A 20 1.42 -7.70 -4.97
C GLU A 20 2.77 -6.96 -5.03
N ARG A 21 2.79 -5.78 -5.67
CA ARG A 21 3.98 -4.92 -5.69
C ARG A 21 4.39 -4.45 -4.29
N LEU A 22 3.44 -4.26 -3.38
CA LEU A 22 3.71 -3.82 -2.01
C LEU A 22 4.23 -4.95 -1.13
N VAL A 23 3.74 -6.18 -1.29
CA VAL A 23 4.18 -7.33 -0.47
C VAL A 23 5.46 -8.01 -0.99
N ASN A 24 5.78 -7.83 -2.27
CA ASN A 24 7.02 -8.35 -2.87
C ASN A 24 8.26 -7.44 -2.62
N GLN A 25 8.16 -6.51 -1.69
CA GLN A 25 9.29 -5.75 -1.15
C GLN A 25 9.36 -5.98 0.36
N ASP A 26 10.58 -6.10 0.88
CA ASP A 26 10.79 -6.11 2.32
C ASP A 26 10.65 -4.67 2.85
N SER A 27 10.06 -4.51 4.03
CA SER A 27 9.96 -3.21 4.73
C SER A 27 10.14 -3.35 6.26
N PRO A 28 11.16 -4.06 6.77
CA PRO A 28 11.32 -4.21 8.22
C PRO A 28 11.39 -2.86 8.93
N ALA A 29 10.69 -2.74 10.06
CA ALA A 29 10.66 -1.54 10.89
C ALA A 29 12.06 -1.03 11.30
N THR A 30 13.06 -1.92 11.31
CA THR A 30 14.46 -1.61 11.67
C THR A 30 15.32 -1.14 10.50
N GLU A 31 14.82 -1.15 9.26
CA GLU A 31 15.60 -0.83 8.05
C GLU A 31 14.97 0.34 7.26
N PRO A 32 15.35 1.59 7.56
CA PRO A 32 14.77 2.78 6.93
C PRO A 32 14.87 2.81 5.40
N ALA A 33 15.93 2.24 4.83
CA ALA A 33 16.12 2.18 3.38
C ALA A 33 15.03 1.33 2.69
N ASN A 34 14.63 0.22 3.32
CA ASN A 34 13.59 -0.67 2.81
C ASN A 34 12.21 -0.03 2.97
N ILE A 35 11.95 0.61 4.12
CA ILE A 35 10.73 1.42 4.34
C ILE A 35 10.60 2.51 3.26
N GLN A 36 11.69 3.17 2.88
CA GLN A 36 11.65 4.24 1.87
C GLN A 36 11.22 3.75 0.49
N GLN A 37 11.49 2.48 0.13
CA GLN A 37 10.99 1.89 -1.11
C GLN A 37 9.46 1.73 -1.07
N ALA A 38 8.91 1.29 0.07
CA ALA A 38 7.46 1.17 0.26
C ALA A 38 6.79 2.55 0.23
N VAL A 39 7.40 3.54 0.87
CA VAL A 39 6.96 4.95 0.84
C VAL A 39 6.90 5.46 -0.59
N ALA A 40 7.96 5.26 -1.39
CA ALA A 40 7.99 5.71 -2.78
C ALA A 40 6.88 5.07 -3.63
N LEU A 41 6.61 3.78 -3.42
CA LEU A 41 5.54 3.07 -4.12
C LEU A 41 4.15 3.63 -3.79
N VAL A 42 3.89 3.88 -2.50
CA VAL A 42 2.59 4.41 -2.04
C VAL A 42 2.43 5.87 -2.45
N GLN A 43 3.49 6.69 -2.36
CA GLN A 43 3.45 8.06 -2.85
C GLN A 43 3.04 8.13 -4.32
N ALA A 44 3.68 7.34 -5.19
CA ALA A 44 3.35 7.32 -6.61
C ALA A 44 1.87 6.92 -6.85
N LYS A 45 1.32 6.02 -6.03
CA LYS A 45 -0.11 5.66 -6.09
C LYS A 45 -1.02 6.79 -5.65
N MET A 46 -0.67 7.50 -4.58
CA MET A 46 -1.44 8.65 -4.08
C MET A 46 -1.44 9.81 -5.09
N GLU A 47 -0.29 10.12 -5.68
CA GLU A 47 -0.16 11.13 -6.74
C GLU A 47 -0.98 10.75 -7.98
N ALA A 48 -0.98 9.47 -8.38
CA ALA A 48 -1.80 8.97 -9.48
C ALA A 48 -3.31 9.04 -9.19
N LEU A 49 -3.71 9.13 -7.91
CA LEU A 49 -5.08 9.38 -7.47
C LEU A 49 -5.38 10.89 -7.30
N HIS A 50 -4.49 11.75 -7.79
CA HIS A 50 -4.58 13.22 -7.73
C HIS A 50 -4.57 13.80 -6.32
N MET A 51 -3.92 13.10 -5.37
CA MET A 51 -3.64 13.65 -4.05
C MET A 51 -2.44 14.59 -4.12
N THR A 52 -2.44 15.63 -3.30
CA THR A 52 -1.22 16.39 -2.98
C THR A 52 -0.48 15.64 -1.88
N VAL A 53 0.78 15.26 -2.11
CA VAL A 53 1.52 14.36 -1.21
C VAL A 53 2.72 15.05 -0.58
N HIS A 54 2.90 14.85 0.72
CA HIS A 54 3.99 15.40 1.52
C HIS A 54 4.68 14.29 2.30
N GLN A 55 6.01 14.25 2.23
CA GLN A 55 6.83 13.46 3.15
C GLN A 55 7.31 14.36 4.28
N LEU A 56 7.04 13.97 5.52
CA LEU A 56 7.63 14.60 6.70
C LEU A 56 8.76 13.70 7.21
N ASN A 57 9.99 14.18 7.06
CA ASN A 57 11.16 13.54 7.64
C ASN A 57 11.18 13.86 9.13
N THR A 58 10.88 12.87 9.96
CA THR A 58 11.05 13.01 11.41
C THR A 58 12.50 12.67 11.75
N ASN A 59 13.07 13.30 12.79
CA ASN A 59 14.43 13.00 13.27
C ASN A 59 14.58 11.59 13.91
N HIS A 60 13.62 10.70 13.66
CA HIS A 60 13.49 9.32 14.15
C HIS A 60 13.37 8.39 12.92
N PRO A 61 13.67 7.08 12.97
CA PRO A 61 13.62 6.25 11.77
C PRO A 61 12.15 6.10 11.37
N GLY A 62 11.72 6.89 10.40
CA GLY A 62 10.34 6.89 9.95
C GLY A 62 10.01 8.12 9.11
N THR A 63 9.67 7.87 7.85
CA THR A 63 9.06 8.85 6.96
C THR A 63 7.55 8.81 7.17
N ILE A 64 6.94 9.95 7.48
CA ILE A 64 5.47 10.07 7.47
C ILE A 64 5.06 10.52 6.08
N LEU A 65 4.17 9.76 5.44
CA LEU A 65 3.56 10.12 4.16
C LEU A 65 2.14 10.64 4.40
N ILE A 66 1.90 11.88 4.01
CA ILE A 66 0.58 12.53 4.09
C ILE A 66 0.10 12.80 2.68
N GLY A 67 -1.11 12.36 2.35
CA GLY A 67 -1.76 12.74 1.10
C GLY A 67 -3.10 13.40 1.35
N GLU A 68 -3.32 14.51 0.67
CA GLU A 68 -4.51 15.33 0.78
C GLU A 68 -5.32 15.25 -0.51
N LEU A 69 -6.59 14.87 -0.39
CA LEU A 69 -7.55 14.88 -1.49
C LEU A 69 -8.68 15.87 -1.14
N PRO A 70 -8.75 17.05 -1.79
CA PRO A 70 -9.80 18.01 -1.50
C PRO A 70 -11.17 17.46 -1.95
N GLY A 71 -12.12 17.41 -1.03
CA GLY A 71 -13.51 17.10 -1.36
C GLY A 71 -14.18 18.24 -2.13
N THR A 72 -15.21 17.92 -2.91
CA THR A 72 -15.99 18.90 -3.69
C THR A 72 -17.24 19.41 -2.97
N LEU A 73 -17.57 18.83 -1.81
CA LEU A 73 -18.76 19.13 -1.04
C LEU A 73 -18.39 19.58 0.38
N PRO A 74 -19.21 20.44 1.01
CA PRO A 74 -19.02 20.81 2.40
C PRO A 74 -19.14 19.56 3.29
N GLY A 75 -18.20 19.39 4.22
CA GLY A 75 -18.15 18.23 5.10
C GLY A 75 -17.00 18.31 6.09
N ARG A 76 -16.98 17.38 7.05
CA ARG A 76 -15.84 17.21 7.96
C ARG A 76 -14.75 16.39 7.26
N PRO A 77 -13.46 16.72 7.47
CA PRO A 77 -12.37 15.93 6.93
C PRO A 77 -12.41 14.51 7.51
N VAL A 78 -12.02 13.53 6.69
CA VAL A 78 -11.84 12.13 7.09
C VAL A 78 -10.34 11.83 7.06
N ILE A 79 -9.83 11.20 8.12
CA ILE A 79 -8.44 10.75 8.20
C ILE A 79 -8.43 9.24 8.00
N LEU A 80 -7.66 8.79 7.00
CA LEU A 80 -7.29 7.39 6.82
C LEU A 80 -5.83 7.25 7.23
N SER A 81 -5.54 6.33 8.15
CA SER A 81 -4.20 6.14 8.71
C SER A 81 -3.81 4.67 8.71
N GLY A 82 -2.54 4.39 8.45
CA GLY A 82 -1.94 3.06 8.44
C GLY A 82 -0.42 3.16 8.55
N HIS A 83 0.26 2.02 8.45
CA HIS A 83 1.73 1.93 8.49
C HIS A 83 2.24 1.06 7.34
N LEU A 84 3.50 1.24 6.94
CA LEU A 84 4.12 0.56 5.79
C LEU A 84 5.22 -0.42 6.20
N ASP A 85 5.73 -0.27 7.42
CA ASP A 85 6.72 -1.15 7.99
C ASP A 85 6.11 -2.50 8.38
N THR A 86 6.95 -3.52 8.36
CA THR A 86 6.60 -4.89 8.76
C THR A 86 7.54 -5.39 9.84
N VAL A 87 7.14 -6.47 10.48
CA VAL A 87 7.95 -7.20 11.48
C VAL A 87 8.82 -8.29 10.84
N PHE A 88 8.77 -8.45 9.51
CA PHE A 88 9.46 -9.51 8.80
C PHE A 88 10.90 -9.09 8.46
N PRO A 89 11.88 -9.98 8.64
CA PRO A 89 13.27 -9.67 8.29
C PRO A 89 13.43 -9.54 6.77
N THR A 90 14.44 -8.77 6.35
CA THR A 90 14.84 -8.68 4.94
C THR A 90 15.14 -10.06 4.37
N GLY A 91 14.70 -10.29 3.12
CA GLY A 91 14.72 -11.58 2.44
C GLY A 91 13.42 -12.38 2.56
N THR A 92 12.46 -11.93 3.39
CA THR A 92 11.16 -12.62 3.53
C THR A 92 10.36 -12.55 2.23
N ALA A 93 10.30 -11.38 1.59
CA ALA A 93 9.61 -11.22 0.31
C ALA A 93 10.22 -12.07 -0.81
N ALA A 94 11.53 -12.31 -0.77
CA ALA A 94 12.18 -13.20 -1.73
C ALA A 94 11.86 -14.68 -1.44
N ALA A 95 11.82 -15.08 -0.16
CA ALA A 95 11.54 -16.45 0.25
C ALA A 95 10.06 -16.85 0.09
N LEU A 96 9.15 -15.89 0.26
CA LEU A 96 7.70 -16.07 0.22
C LEU A 96 7.06 -15.35 -0.97
N HIS A 97 7.83 -15.11 -2.03
CA HIS A 97 7.43 -14.31 -3.19
C HIS A 97 5.99 -14.61 -3.59
N HIS A 98 5.14 -13.57 -3.62
CA HIS A 98 3.75 -13.77 -3.97
C HIS A 98 3.69 -14.29 -5.40
N HIS A 99 3.15 -15.51 -5.55
CA HIS A 99 2.93 -16.16 -6.82
C HIS A 99 1.42 -16.23 -7.09
N PRO A 100 0.89 -15.41 -8.00
CA PRO A 100 -0.55 -15.35 -8.26
C PRO A 100 -1.08 -16.71 -8.74
N GLU A 101 -0.26 -17.49 -9.45
CA GLU A 101 -0.57 -18.86 -9.89
C GLU A 101 -0.66 -19.92 -8.77
N LEU A 102 -0.18 -19.64 -7.55
CA LEU A 102 -0.28 -20.61 -6.44
C LEU A 102 -1.62 -20.53 -5.69
N ASN A 103 -2.40 -19.46 -5.87
CA ASN A 103 -3.74 -19.31 -5.30
C ASN A 103 -4.82 -20.10 -6.07
N GLU A 104 -4.50 -20.64 -7.25
CA GLU A 104 -5.39 -21.51 -8.03
C GLU A 104 -5.15 -23.00 -7.77
N ARG A 105 -4.15 -23.37 -6.94
CA ARG A 105 -3.99 -24.76 -6.52
C ARG A 105 -5.16 -25.14 -5.61
N PRO A 106 -5.85 -26.27 -5.86
CA PRO A 106 -6.86 -26.76 -4.94
C PRO A 106 -6.24 -26.85 -3.55
N ARG A 107 -6.88 -26.22 -2.57
CA ARG A 107 -6.54 -26.46 -1.17
C ARG A 107 -7.09 -27.83 -0.84
N ASP A 108 -6.25 -28.84 -0.96
CA ASP A 108 -6.54 -30.17 -0.44
C ASP A 108 -6.66 -30.04 1.08
N PHE A 109 -7.89 -30.08 1.58
CA PHE A 109 -8.25 -30.26 2.99
C PHE A 109 -8.61 -31.72 3.23
#